data_AF-A0A6A5V7L7-F1
#
_entry.id   AF-A0A6A5V7L7-F1
#
_cell.length_a   1.000
_cell.length_b   1.000
_cell.length_c   1.000
_cell.angle_alpha   90.00
_cell.angle_beta   90.00
_cell.angle_gamma   90.00
#
_symmetry.space_group_name_H-M   'P 1'
#
loop_
_entity.id
_entity.type
_entity.pdbx_description
1 polymer ?
#
loop_
_entity_poly.entity_id
_entity_poly.type
_entity_poly.pdbx_seq_one_letter_code
_entity_poly.pdbx_strand_id
1 'polypeptide(L)' 'EKNIKQWQSIIPIHELSAVFQDAVYTTHAMGFNFIWIDSLCIIQDDPQDWLQESKAMCQVYKGAVCNIAAS' A
#
# COMPACT_ATOMS: atom_id res chain seq x y z
N GLU A 1 4.40 -1.45 -15.33
CA GLU A 1 5.26 -0.25 -15.56
C GLU A 1 4.54 1.10 -15.72
N LYS A 2 3.28 1.18 -16.20
CA LYS A 2 2.71 2.45 -16.71
C LYS A 2 2.60 3.62 -15.70
N ASN A 3 2.55 3.36 -14.39
CA ASN A 3 2.35 4.38 -13.36
C ASN A 3 3.50 4.53 -12.35
N ILE A 4 4.53 3.66 -12.39
CA ILE A 4 5.57 3.58 -11.34
C ILE A 4 6.28 4.92 -11.14
N LYS A 5 6.74 5.56 -12.23
CA LYS A 5 7.46 6.83 -12.17
C LYS A 5 6.63 7.97 -11.57
N GLN A 6 5.32 7.99 -11.86
CA GLN A 6 4.41 9.00 -11.34
C GLN A 6 4.13 8.74 -9.85
N TRP A 7 3.82 7.49 -9.51
CA TRP A 7 3.38 7.08 -8.19
C TRP A 7 4.52 7.02 -7.15
N GLN A 8 5.78 6.98 -7.59
CA GLN A 8 6.94 7.21 -6.73
C GLN A 8 7.00 8.63 -6.16
N SER A 9 6.45 9.63 -6.87
CA SER A 9 6.41 11.01 -6.39
C SER A 9 5.10 11.31 -5.67
N ILE A 10 3.96 10.91 -6.25
CA ILE A 10 2.65 11.15 -5.67
C ILE A 10 1.65 10.12 -6.22
N ILE A 11 0.87 9.54 -5.32
CA ILE A 11 -0.29 8.72 -5.66
C ILE A 11 -1.53 9.62 -5.54
N PRO A 12 -2.23 9.92 -6.65
CA PRO A 12 -3.45 10.71 -6.59
C PRO A 12 -4.55 9.91 -5.88
N ILE A 13 -4.96 10.34 -4.68
CA ILE A 13 -5.95 9.59 -3.86
C ILE A 13 -7.25 9.34 -4.63
N HIS A 14 -7.70 10.30 -5.43
CA HIS A 14 -8.93 10.18 -6.21
C HIS A 14 -8.87 9.14 -7.34
N GLU A 15 -7.68 8.68 -7.74
CA GLU A 15 -7.48 7.60 -8.70
C GLU A 15 -7.53 6.21 -8.05
N LEU A 16 -7.50 6.14 -6.71
CA LEU A 16 -7.56 4.88 -5.98
C LEU A 16 -9.00 4.33 -5.90
N SER A 17 -9.14 3.02 -5.68
CA SER A 17 -10.44 2.42 -5.38
C SER A 17 -11.02 3.02 -4.09
N ALA A 18 -12.35 3.00 -3.94
CA ALA A 18 -13.01 3.53 -2.74
C ALA A 18 -12.44 2.94 -1.43
N VAL A 19 -12.18 1.64 -1.42
CA VAL A 19 -11.59 0.94 -0.26
C VAL A 19 -10.21 1.49 0.10
N PHE A 20 -9.37 1.79 -0.89
CA PHE A 20 -8.04 2.36 -0.64
C PHE A 20 -8.12 3.84 -0.23
N GLN A 21 -9.08 4.59 -0.77
CA GLN A 21 -9.34 5.95 -0.29
C GLN A 21 -9.72 5.94 1.19
N ASP A 22 -10.66 5.08 1.57
CA ASP A 22 -11.10 4.92 2.96
C ASP A 22 -9.94 4.48 3.88
N ALA A 23 -9.08 3.57 3.42
CA ALA A 23 -7.91 3.13 4.17
C ALA A 23 -6.90 4.28 4.41
N VAL A 24 -6.65 5.12 3.39
CA VAL A 24 -5.79 6.31 3.51
C VAL A 24 -6.39 7.32 4.49
N TYR A 25 -7.68 7.65 4.36
CA TYR A 25 -8.35 8.57 5.27
C TYR A 25 -8.39 8.05 6.71
N THR A 26 -8.64 6.76 6.89
CA THR A 26 -8.63 6.10 8.20
C THR A 26 -7.24 6.18 8.83
N THR A 27 -6.18 5.90 8.06
CA THR A 27 -4.79 5.99 8.53
C THR A 27 -4.47 7.40 9.04
N HIS A 28 -4.82 8.43 8.27
CA HIS A 28 -4.62 9.83 8.67
C HIS A 28 -5.47 10.22 9.88
N ALA A 29 -6.72 9.77 9.96
CA ALA A 29 -7.61 10.02 11.10
C ALA A 29 -7.07 9.39 12.41
N MET A 30 -6.35 8.27 12.30
CA MET A 30 -5.67 7.63 13.42
C MET A 30 -4.34 8.31 13.80
N GLY A 31 -3.92 9.36 13.07
CA GLY A 31 -2.69 10.11 13.33
C GLY A 31 -1.43 9.51 12.69
N PHE A 32 -1.59 8.55 11.77
CA PHE A 32 -0.47 7.97 11.02
C PHE A 32 -0.38 8.59 9.62
N ASN A 33 0.84 8.69 9.10
CA ASN A 33 1.10 9.24 7.77
C ASN A 33 1.50 8.19 6.74
N PHE A 34 1.67 6.94 7.17
CA PHE A 34 2.15 5.85 6.34
C PHE A 34 1.20 4.67 6.43
N ILE A 35 0.79 4.18 5.27
CA ILE A 35 0.05 2.94 5.10
C ILE A 35 0.81 2.09 4.08
N TRP A 36 0.83 0.78 4.31
CA TRP A 36 1.34 -0.18 3.34
C TRP A 36 0.14 -0.92 2.74
N ILE A 37 0.07 -0.93 1.40
CA ILE A 37 -0.95 -1.66 0.63
C ILE A 37 -0.19 -2.46 -0.42
N ASP A 38 -0.28 -3.79 -0.37
CA ASP A 38 0.49 -4.70 -1.23
C ASP A 38 0.38 -4.36 -2.73
N SER A 39 -0.83 -4.04 -3.19
CA SER A 39 -1.14 -3.70 -4.57
C SER A 39 -0.53 -2.35 -5.03
N LEU A 40 -0.11 -1.50 -4.08
CA LEU A 40 0.53 -0.20 -4.36
C LEU A 40 2.03 -0.23 -4.07
N CYS A 41 2.46 -0.98 -3.05
CA CYS A 41 3.84 -1.00 -2.57
C CYS A 41 4.69 -2.10 -3.22
N ILE A 42 4.10 -3.07 -3.92
CA ILE A 42 4.80 -4.14 -4.65
C ILE A 42 4.60 -3.94 -6.15
N ILE A 43 5.67 -4.10 -6.94
CA ILE A 43 5.59 -4.02 -8.40
C ILE A 43 4.91 -5.28 -8.95
N GLN A 44 3.63 -5.19 -9.27
CA GLN A 44 2.82 -6.34 -9.67
C GLN A 44 3.27 -6.99 -10.99
N ASP A 45 3.85 -6.21 -11.91
CA ASP A 45 4.35 -6.70 -13.20
C ASP A 45 5.75 -7.34 -13.12
N ASP A 46 6.37 -7.37 -11.93
CA ASP A 46 7.70 -7.92 -11.72
C ASP A 46 7.63 -9.14 -10.76
N PRO A 47 7.67 -10.37 -11.28
CA PRO A 47 7.61 -11.58 -10.46
C PRO A 47 8.77 -11.71 -9.46
N GLN A 48 9.94 -11.12 -9.77
CA GLN A 48 11.10 -11.17 -8.91
C GLN A 48 10.93 -10.21 -7.72
N ASP A 49 10.44 -8.99 -7.98
CA ASP A 49 10.06 -8.02 -6.95
C ASP A 49 8.96 -8.58 -6.05
N TRP A 50 7.90 -9.14 -6.66
CA TRP A 50 6.83 -9.78 -5.92
C TRP A 50 7.33 -10.91 -5.02
N LEU A 51 8.24 -11.77 -5.51
CA LEU A 51 8.80 -12.87 -4.71
C LEU A 51 9.65 -12.37 -3.54
N GLN A 52 10.31 -11.22 -3.71
CA GLN A 52 11.10 -10.61 -2.65
C GLN A 52 10.19 -9.98 -1.59
N GLU A 53 9.26 -9.13 -2.01
CA GLU A 53 8.38 -8.37 -1.10
C GLU A 53 7.36 -9.28 -0.39
N SER A 54 6.86 -10.33 -1.07
CA SER A 54 5.95 -11.31 -0.45
C SER A 54 6.58 -12.05 0.72
N LYS A 55 7.91 -12.25 0.72
CA LYS A 55 8.63 -12.84 1.87
C LYS A 55 8.68 -11.89 3.06
N ALA A 56 8.73 -10.59 2.82
CA ALA A 56 8.72 -9.56 3.86
C ALA A 56 7.32 -9.27 4.40
N MET A 57 6.26 -9.60 3.65
CA MET A 57 4.87 -9.32 3.99
C MET A 57 4.48 -9.73 5.42
N CYS A 58 4.90 -10.91 5.88
CA CYS A 58 4.66 -11.36 7.26
C CYS A 58 5.28 -10.41 8.30
N GLN A 59 6.48 -9.91 8.03
CA GLN A 59 7.15 -8.94 8.90
C GLN A 59 6.50 -7.57 8.84
N VAL A 60 6.02 -7.14 7.66
CA VAL A 60 5.28 -5.88 7.49
C VAL A 60 3.99 -5.91 8.33
N TYR A 61 3.15 -6.94 8.15
CA TYR A 61 1.91 -7.08 8.93
C TYR A 61 2.15 -7.21 10.44
N LYS A 62 3.23 -7.89 10.84
CA LYS A 62 3.59 -8.05 12.25
C LYS A 62 4.18 -6.76 12.84
N GLY A 63 4.91 -5.99 12.05
CA GLY A 63 5.58 -4.76 12.47
C GLY A 63 4.71 -3.51 12.38
N ALA A 64 3.55 -3.59 11.71
CA ALA A 64 2.59 -2.50 11.63
C ALA A 64 2.03 -2.14 13.01
N VAL A 65 1.75 -0.85 13.22
CA VAL A 65 1.10 -0.39 14.46
C VAL A 65 -0.31 -0.97 14.59
N CYS A 66 -1.02 -1.10 13.48
CA CYS A 66 -2.29 -1.80 13.37
C CYS A 66 -2.52 -2.23 11.92
N ASN A 67 -3.40 -3.21 11.71
CA ASN A 67 -3.85 -3.64 10.38
C ASN A 67 -5.31 -3.23 10.17
N ILE A 68 -5.60 -2.63 9.02
CA ILE A 68 -6.97 -2.25 8.62
C ILE A 68 -7.56 -3.40 7.80
N ALA A 69 -8.70 -3.92 8.24
CA ALA A 69 -9.47 -4.91 7.50
C ALA A 69 -10.73 -4.25 6.92
N ALA A 70 -11.01 -4.52 5.65
CA ALA A 70 -12.23 -4.09 4.95
C ALA A 70 -12.99 -5.31 4.45
N SER A 71 -14.32 -5.20 4.36
CA SER A 71 -15.24 -6.29 3.97
C SER A 71 -16.11 -5.88 2.80
#